data_AF-A0AAV0Q8M3-F1
#
_entry.id   AF-A0AAV0Q8M3-F1
#
_cell.length_a   1.000
_cell.length_b   1.000
_cell.length_c   1.000
_cell.angle_alpha   90.00
_cell.angle_beta   90.00
_cell.angle_gamma   90.00
#
_symmetry.space_group_name_H-M   'P 1'
#
loop_
_entity.id
_entity.type
_entity.pdbx_description
1 polymer ?
#
loop_
_entity_poly.entity_id
_entity_poly.type
_entity_poly.pdbx_seq_one_letter_code
_entity_poly.pdbx_strand_id
1 'polypeptide(L)' 'MFEMEEVKGGSSYGAGTFAADGSRQPTELELQQAFHQGKYVAEITRKLRS' A
#
# COMPACT_ATOMS: atom_id res chain seq x y z
N MET A 1 -8.24 -12.54 3.86
CA MET A 1 -8.49 -12.41 2.40
C MET A 1 -9.50 -11.31 2.10
N PHE A 2 -10.48 -11.04 2.97
CA PHE A 2 -11.28 -9.80 2.93
C PHE A 2 -11.41 -9.27 4.36
N GLU A 3 -10.56 -8.31 4.70
CA GLU A 3 -10.67 -7.56 5.94
C GLU A 3 -11.55 -6.35 5.62
N MET A 4 -12.79 -6.39 6.09
CA MET A 4 -13.86 -5.42 5.78
C MET A 4 -14.25 -4.60 7.02
N GLU A 5 -13.54 -4.78 8.13
CA GLU A 5 -13.85 -4.13 9.41
C GLU A 5 -13.40 -2.67 9.43
N GLU A 6 -12.36 -2.32 8.66
CA GLU A 6 -11.81 -0.97 8.60
C GLU A 6 -11.75 -0.44 7.16
N VAL A 7 -12.04 0.86 7.01
CA VAL A 7 -11.88 1.58 5.75
C VAL A 7 -10.38 1.75 5.48
N LYS A 8 -9.91 1.16 4.37
CA LYS A 8 -8.52 1.25 3.91
C LYS A 8 -8.44 1.63 2.44
N GLY A 9 -7.46 2.46 2.12
CA GLY A 9 -7.07 2.73 0.75
C GLY A 9 -6.26 1.58 0.12
N GLY A 10 -6.06 1.70 -1.19
CA GLY A 10 -5.33 0.71 -2.00
C GLY A 10 -6.24 -0.11 -2.92
N SER A 11 -5.65 -0.66 -3.97
CA SER A 11 -6.31 -1.53 -4.94
C SER A 11 -5.33 -2.55 -5.52
N SER A 12 -5.79 -3.41 -6.42
CA SER A 12 -4.92 -4.31 -7.19
C SER A 12 -3.85 -3.57 -8.01
N TYR A 13 -4.02 -2.28 -8.26
CA TYR A 13 -3.06 -1.45 -8.99
C TYR A 13 -1.95 -0.86 -8.11
N GLY A 14 -2.09 -0.93 -6.78
CA GLY A 14 -1.11 -0.40 -5.84
C GLY A 14 -1.73 0.05 -4.51
N ALA A 15 -0.86 0.25 -3.52
CA ALA A 15 -1.20 0.83 -2.23
C ALA A 15 -1.66 2.28 -2.39
N GLY A 16 -2.51 2.72 -1.46
CA GLY A 16 -3.04 4.07 -1.42
C GLY A 16 -3.66 4.36 -0.06
N THR A 17 -3.95 5.62 0.21
CA THR A 17 -4.53 6.09 1.48
C THR A 17 -5.61 7.14 1.21
N PHE A 18 -6.60 7.23 2.10
CA PHE A 18 -7.57 8.31 2.08
C PHE A 18 -7.09 9.49 2.93
N ALA A 19 -7.10 10.70 2.35
CA ALA A 19 -6.67 11.91 3.04
C ALA A 19 -7.80 12.65 3.80
N ALA A 20 -9.07 12.30 3.56
CA ALA A 20 -10.23 13.09 3.99
C ALA A 20 -10.08 14.57 3.55
N ASP A 21 -10.19 15.53 4.47
CA ASP A 21 -9.93 16.97 4.28
C ASP A 21 -8.45 17.35 4.47
N GLY A 22 -7.57 16.37 4.61
CA GLY A 22 -6.15 16.53 4.96
C GLY A 22 -5.84 16.18 6.43
N SER A 23 -6.85 15.99 7.28
CA SER A 23 -6.64 15.61 8.68
C SER A 23 -6.30 14.13 8.89
N ARG A 24 -6.71 13.26 7.97
CA ARG A 24 -6.50 11.80 8.10
C ARG A 24 -5.07 11.45 7.73
N GLN A 25 -4.42 10.70 8.63
CA GLN A 25 -3.12 10.08 8.36
C GLN A 25 -3.30 8.65 7.83
N PRO A 26 -2.32 8.12 7.09
CA PRO A 26 -2.34 6.74 6.65
C PRO A 26 -2.47 5.77 7.83
N THR A 27 -3.36 4.79 7.70
CA THR A 27 -3.50 3.75 8.73
C THR A 27 -2.36 2.74 8.63
N GLU A 28 -2.15 1.97 9.70
CA GLU A 28 -1.13 0.92 9.73
C GLU A 28 -1.32 -0.09 8.59
N LEU A 29 -2.56 -0.46 8.27
CA LEU A 29 -2.88 -1.35 7.14
C LEU A 29 -2.49 -0.75 5.78
N GLU A 30 -2.62 0.56 5.60
CA GLU A 30 -2.23 1.27 4.37
C GLU A 30 -0.70 1.36 4.27
N LEU A 31 -0.01 1.61 5.39
CA LEU A 31 1.46 1.65 5.46
C LEU A 31 2.08 0.27 5.21
N GLN A 32 1.51 -0.80 5.75
CA GLN A 32 1.96 -2.17 5.52
C GLN A 32 1.82 -2.56 4.04
N GLN A 33 0.72 -2.19 3.39
CA GLN A 33 0.55 -2.38 1.95
C GLN A 33 1.60 -1.61 1.14
N ALA A 34 1.87 -0.35 1.50
CA ALA A 34 2.89 0.46 0.84
C ALA A 34 4.30 -0.13 1.00
N PHE A 35 4.63 -0.62 2.20
CA PHE A 35 5.90 -1.30 2.45
C PHE A 35 6.03 -2.57 1.61
N HIS A 36 4.98 -3.39 1.56
CA HIS A 36 4.95 -4.59 0.73
C HIS A 36 5.12 -4.25 -0.76
N GLN A 37 4.41 -3.23 -1.26
CA GLN A 37 4.55 -2.77 -2.63
C GLN A 37 6.00 -2.34 -2.93
N GLY A 38 6.61 -1.54 -2.06
CA GLY A 38 8.01 -1.11 -2.22
C GLY A 38 8.98 -2.29 -2.28
N LYS A 39 8.83 -3.26 -1.37
CA LYS A 39 9.63 -4.49 -1.36
C LYS A 39 9.44 -5.28 -2.65
N TYR A 40 8.20 -5.51 -3.07
CA TYR A 40 7.88 -6.28 -4.27
C TYR A 40 8.48 -5.65 -5.53
N VAL A 41 8.30 -4.34 -5.72
CA VAL A 41 8.88 -3.61 -6.86
C VAL A 41 10.40 -3.72 -6.83
N ALA A 42 11.05 -3.46 -5.69
CA ALA A 42 12.50 -3.55 -5.57
C ALA A 42 13.04 -4.96 -5.88
N GLU A 43 12.34 -6.01 -5.45
CA GLU A 43 12.71 -7.39 -5.77
C GLU A 43 12.62 -7.70 -7.27
N ILE A 44 11.57 -7.24 -7.95
CA ILE A 44 11.42 -7.42 -9.39
C ILE A 44 12.48 -6.62 -10.14
N THR A 45 12.66 -5.34 -9.80
CA THR A 45 13.70 -4.49 -10.42
C THR A 45 15.09 -5.10 -10.24
N ARG A 46 15.41 -5.66 -9.07
CA ARG A 46 16.69 -6.33 -8.83
C ARG A 46 16.89 -7.54 -9.75
N LYS A 47 15.84 -8.31 -10.05
CA LYS A 47 15.92 -9.46 -10.97
C LYS A 47 16.10 -9.02 -12.43
N LEU A 48 15.58 -7.85 -12.79
CA LEU A 48 15.68 -7.29 -14.14
C LEU A 48 16.99 -6.51 -14.35
N ARG A 49 17.67 -6.09 -13.28
CA ARG A 49 18.95 -5.39 -13.35
C ARG A 49 20.04 -6.38 -13.75
N SER A 50 20.43 -6.34 -15.03
CA SER A 50 21.59 -7.02 -15.62
C SER A 50 22.90 -6.59 -14.97
#